data_AF-A0A0M8K916-F1
#
_entry.id   AF-A0A0M8K916-F1
#
_cell.length_a   1.000
_cell.length_b   1.000
_cell.length_c   1.000
_cell.angle_alpha   90.00
_cell.angle_beta   90.00
_cell.angle_gamma   90.00
#
_symmetry.space_group_name_H-M   'P 1'
#
loop_
_entity.id
_entity.type
_entity.pdbx_description
1 polymer ?
#
loop_
_entity_poly.entity_id
_entity_poly.type
_entity_poly.pdbx_seq_one_letter_code
_entity_poly.pdbx_strand_id
1 'polypeptide(L)'
;MTRTISRHTMNEGMKEETTHLEATMATPNSTTPMTYLDAAYVVLRDAGQPLHYREITQRALERGLIAPAGLTPDATMGSRLYTDTKQSGSRFVRAGRGVFGLAEWEPTGLEAAIAQQEKKVRQELRARLLQMPPERFEALVAELLLQMGFEENSIQVTQRSNDGGIDVVGIFRAAGITHLHTAVQVKRWKQPVGARLVRELRGSLEAHQHGMILTTSFFTPAARSEAVAAGKKAITLIDGETLLDLLIKYRVGIVDRQVFILDLDEEWWHEWNSADTGRAENAPAERESSKAPEAPRSGRVRSKTQRARNTRITGMRLLGREYRLRTWREALLTVCQVLAEQHSDFAQRAVTLKGRKRQYVAPTPSGMIGPKRIPNTSLWVETNLSAQSTQKMIANLLELFGYSAQDVAFFSET
;
A
#
# COMPACT_ATOMS: atom_id res chain seq x y z
N MET A 1 30.74 16.26 73.27
CA MET A 1 30.67 15.80 74.68
C MET A 1 29.30 15.16 74.93
N THR A 2 29.29 14.07 75.72
CA THR A 2 28.14 13.55 76.51
C THR A 2 26.89 12.96 75.79
N ARG A 3 26.66 11.66 76.04
CA ARG A 3 25.42 10.86 75.78
C ARG A 3 24.29 11.22 76.76
N THR A 4 23.02 10.83 76.47
CA THR A 4 21.87 10.51 77.38
C THR A 4 20.56 10.48 76.54
N ILE A 5 19.49 9.68 76.72
CA ILE A 5 19.13 8.36 77.31
C ILE A 5 17.87 7.92 76.50
N SER A 6 17.68 6.69 75.97
CA SER A 6 17.58 5.32 76.52
C SER A 6 16.19 4.91 77.05
N ARG A 7 15.89 3.60 76.96
CA ARG A 7 14.68 2.82 77.39
C ARG A 7 13.52 2.74 76.36
N HIS A 8 12.82 1.61 76.18
CA HIS A 8 12.81 0.35 76.96
C HIS A 8 12.36 -0.88 76.13
N THR A 9 12.94 -2.07 76.43
CA THR A 9 12.34 -3.45 76.52
C THR A 9 11.22 -3.89 75.56
N MET A 10 11.15 -5.12 75.02
CA MET A 10 11.61 -6.44 75.52
C MET A 10 12.21 -7.35 74.42
N ASN A 11 12.77 -8.49 74.83
CA ASN A 11 13.36 -9.55 73.98
C ASN A 11 12.57 -10.87 74.13
N GLU A 12 12.91 -11.86 73.31
CA GLU A 12 12.56 -13.30 73.36
C GLU A 12 11.22 -13.75 72.74
N GLY A 13 11.28 -14.79 71.89
CA GLY A 13 10.13 -15.36 71.17
C GLY A 13 10.54 -16.18 69.93
N MET A 14 11.21 -17.31 70.15
CA MET A 14 11.83 -18.18 69.13
C MET A 14 10.83 -18.91 68.19
N LYS A 15 11.32 -19.27 66.98
CA LYS A 15 10.86 -20.37 66.06
C LYS A 15 9.61 -20.10 65.21
N GLU A 16 9.74 -20.03 63.89
CA GLU A 16 9.85 -21.15 62.91
C GLU A 16 8.51 -21.87 62.64
N GLU A 17 7.69 -21.31 61.72
CA GLU A 17 6.94 -22.08 60.72
C GLU A 17 6.29 -21.15 59.69
N THR A 18 6.77 -21.16 58.44
CA THR A 18 5.95 -21.08 57.20
C THR A 18 6.86 -21.17 55.98
N THR A 19 6.69 -22.26 55.24
CA THR A 19 7.45 -22.56 54.03
C THR A 19 6.71 -22.10 52.78
N HIS A 20 7.45 -21.63 51.78
CA HIS A 20 7.06 -21.46 50.37
C HIS A 20 5.88 -20.53 50.02
N LEU A 21 6.17 -19.47 49.27
CA LEU A 21 5.79 -19.36 47.84
C LEU A 21 6.29 -18.05 47.19
N GLU A 22 7.60 -17.87 47.02
CA GLU A 22 8.12 -16.83 46.10
C GLU A 22 9.52 -17.17 45.55
N ALA A 23 9.65 -18.34 44.93
CA ALA A 23 10.86 -18.74 44.21
C ALA A 23 10.57 -19.73 43.08
N THR A 24 10.07 -19.24 41.94
CA THR A 24 10.26 -19.81 40.58
C THR A 24 9.73 -18.85 39.54
N MET A 25 10.62 -18.20 38.78
CA MET A 25 10.52 -17.94 37.33
C MET A 25 11.73 -17.11 36.87
N ALA A 26 12.92 -17.70 37.00
CA ALA A 26 14.06 -17.29 36.19
C ALA A 26 13.89 -17.90 34.79
N THR A 27 13.57 -17.10 33.77
CA THR A 27 13.63 -17.54 32.37
C THR A 27 15.00 -17.20 31.78
N PRO A 28 15.82 -18.20 31.40
CA PRO A 28 17.11 -17.94 30.77
C PRO A 28 16.91 -17.63 29.29
N ASN A 29 17.28 -16.42 28.84
CA ASN A 29 17.44 -16.15 27.41
C ASN A 29 18.78 -16.72 26.93
N SER A 30 18.82 -18.04 26.75
CA SER A 30 19.92 -18.76 26.10
C SER A 30 19.83 -18.61 24.58
N THR A 31 19.99 -17.39 24.06
CA THR A 31 20.15 -17.17 22.62
C THR A 31 21.56 -17.57 22.21
N THR A 32 21.71 -18.81 21.72
CA THR A 32 22.90 -19.24 20.97
C THR A 32 23.15 -18.24 19.83
N PRO A 33 24.39 -17.74 19.64
CA PRO A 33 24.68 -16.80 18.56
C PRO A 33 24.31 -17.43 17.20
N MET A 34 23.56 -16.66 16.41
CA MET A 34 23.02 -17.11 15.12
C MET A 34 24.14 -17.24 14.08
N THR A 35 23.84 -17.92 12.97
CA THR A 35 24.72 -17.87 11.80
C THR A 35 24.76 -16.45 11.23
N TYR A 36 25.84 -16.11 10.53
CA TYR A 36 25.96 -14.82 9.84
C TYR A 36 24.79 -14.55 8.88
N LEU A 37 24.27 -15.59 8.21
CA LEU A 37 23.14 -15.45 7.30
C LEU A 37 21.83 -15.23 8.06
N ASP A 38 21.57 -15.95 9.15
CA ASP A 38 20.34 -15.75 9.92
C ASP A 38 20.30 -14.39 10.63
N ALA A 39 21.44 -13.95 11.16
CA ALA A 39 21.59 -12.59 11.69
C ALA A 39 21.41 -11.52 10.59
N ALA A 40 21.93 -11.75 9.38
CA ALA A 40 21.68 -10.85 8.25
C ALA A 40 20.21 -10.82 7.85
N TYR A 41 19.50 -11.96 7.88
CA TYR A 41 18.06 -12.02 7.62
C TYR A 41 17.27 -11.18 8.63
N VAL A 42 17.53 -11.36 9.94
CA VAL A 42 16.88 -10.58 11.00
C VAL A 42 17.17 -9.08 10.84
N VAL A 43 18.44 -8.70 10.66
CA VAL A 43 18.83 -7.28 10.54
C VAL A 43 18.21 -6.62 9.30
N LEU A 44 18.17 -7.30 8.16
CA LEU A 44 17.54 -6.77 6.95
C LEU A 44 16.03 -6.66 7.11
N ARG A 45 15.36 -7.73 7.57
CA ARG A 45 13.90 -7.76 7.79
C ARG A 45 13.46 -6.62 8.70
N ASP A 46 14.16 -6.42 9.82
CA ASP A 46 13.86 -5.35 10.77
C ASP A 46 14.19 -3.95 10.23
N ALA A 47 15.11 -3.82 9.27
CA ALA A 47 15.45 -2.55 8.63
C ALA A 47 14.49 -2.15 7.50
N GLY A 48 13.75 -3.11 6.93
CA GLY A 48 12.76 -2.91 5.86
C GLY A 48 13.34 -2.37 4.54
N GLN A 49 14.66 -2.34 4.38
CA GLN A 49 15.34 -1.78 3.21
C GLN A 49 16.71 -2.43 2.98
N PRO A 50 17.26 -2.40 1.75
CA PRO A 50 18.59 -2.94 1.48
C PRO A 50 19.69 -2.19 2.23
N LEU A 51 20.64 -2.92 2.82
CA LEU A 51 21.76 -2.36 3.59
C LEU A 51 23.11 -2.83 3.05
N HIS A 52 24.15 -2.01 3.26
CA HIS A 52 25.52 -2.42 2.97
C HIS A 52 26.01 -3.47 3.99
N TYR A 53 26.76 -4.49 3.57
CA TYR A 53 27.14 -5.61 4.47
C TYR A 53 27.85 -5.19 5.77
N ARG A 54 28.58 -4.06 5.75
CA ARG A 54 29.18 -3.47 6.96
C ARG A 54 28.13 -3.04 7.99
N GLU A 55 27.09 -2.34 7.53
CA GLU A 55 25.95 -1.92 8.36
C GLU A 55 25.19 -3.14 8.92
N ILE A 56 24.99 -4.17 8.07
CA ILE A 56 24.38 -5.44 8.49
C ILE A 56 25.20 -6.09 9.62
N THR A 57 26.52 -6.10 9.47
CA THR A 57 27.46 -6.66 10.47
C THR A 57 27.42 -5.86 11.77
N GLN A 58 27.49 -4.53 11.68
CA GLN A 58 27.47 -3.64 12.84
C GLN A 58 26.20 -3.87 13.68
N ARG A 59 25.01 -3.80 13.04
CA ARG A 59 23.74 -4.04 13.73
C ARG A 59 23.61 -5.46 14.30
N ALA A 60 24.22 -6.46 13.65
CA ALA A 60 24.26 -7.83 14.17
C ALA A 60 25.13 -7.96 15.42
N LEU A 61 26.26 -7.22 15.50
CA LEU A 61 27.14 -7.18 16.67
C LEU A 61 26.53 -6.38 17.83
N GLU A 62 25.98 -5.19 17.55
CA GLU A 62 25.31 -4.33 18.54
C GLU A 62 24.16 -5.04 19.26
N ARG A 63 23.47 -5.94 18.55
CA ARG A 63 22.35 -6.75 19.06
C ARG A 63 22.77 -8.11 19.62
N GLY A 64 24.08 -8.44 19.63
CA GLY A 64 24.58 -9.75 20.07
C GLY A 64 24.13 -10.95 19.23
N LEU A 65 23.67 -10.73 18.00
CA LEU A 65 23.12 -11.78 17.13
C LEU A 65 24.21 -12.72 16.58
N ILE A 66 25.46 -12.27 16.49
CA ILE A 66 26.61 -13.06 16.03
C ILE A 66 27.75 -13.00 17.04
N ALA A 67 28.45 -14.12 17.22
CA ALA A 67 29.71 -14.21 17.96
C ALA A 67 30.87 -14.39 16.95
N PRO A 68 31.64 -13.34 16.62
CA PRO A 68 32.70 -13.45 15.62
C PRO A 68 33.94 -14.15 16.18
N ALA A 69 34.42 -15.19 15.49
CA ALA A 69 35.63 -15.93 15.84
C ALA A 69 36.94 -15.24 15.41
N GLY A 70 36.89 -14.06 14.78
CA GLY A 70 38.05 -13.37 14.21
C GLY A 70 37.83 -11.88 14.00
N LEU A 71 38.91 -11.17 13.65
CA LEU A 71 39.01 -9.70 13.69
C LEU A 71 38.20 -8.97 12.59
N THR A 72 37.73 -9.65 11.55
CA THR A 72 37.05 -9.05 10.38
C THR A 72 35.66 -9.65 10.14
N PRO A 73 34.70 -9.39 11.05
CA PRO A 73 33.33 -9.90 10.91
C PRO A 73 32.62 -9.34 9.66
N ASP A 74 32.95 -8.12 9.21
CA ASP A 74 32.32 -7.51 8.04
C ASP A 74 32.75 -8.21 6.73
N ALA A 75 34.03 -8.53 6.59
CA ALA A 75 34.54 -9.34 5.48
C ALA A 75 33.90 -10.73 5.46
N THR A 76 33.68 -11.33 6.64
CA THR A 76 33.01 -12.63 6.80
C THR A 76 31.54 -12.55 6.38
N MET A 77 30.80 -11.56 6.87
CA MET A 77 29.40 -11.29 6.52
C MET A 77 29.23 -11.07 5.01
N GLY A 78 30.04 -10.17 4.44
CA GLY A 78 30.02 -9.87 3.01
C GLY A 78 30.33 -11.10 2.15
N SER A 79 31.34 -11.90 2.52
CA SER A 79 31.69 -13.14 1.80
C SER A 79 30.56 -14.18 1.83
N ARG A 80 29.92 -14.38 2.99
CA ARG A 80 28.77 -15.29 3.13
C ARG A 80 27.60 -14.84 2.25
N LEU A 81 27.18 -13.56 2.35
CA LEU A 81 26.10 -13.01 1.53
C LEU A 81 26.43 -13.03 0.02
N TYR A 82 27.67 -12.72 -0.38
CA TYR A 82 28.08 -12.82 -1.79
C TYR A 82 28.10 -14.24 -2.34
N THR A 83 28.28 -15.25 -1.49
CA THR A 83 28.28 -16.67 -1.89
C THR A 83 26.87 -17.23 -1.91
N ASP A 84 26.05 -16.89 -0.90
CA ASP A 84 24.66 -17.32 -0.79
C ASP A 84 23.80 -16.76 -1.94
N THR A 85 23.94 -15.47 -2.27
CA THR A 85 23.24 -14.82 -3.40
C THR A 85 23.55 -15.38 -4.80
N LYS A 86 24.43 -16.39 -4.92
CA LYS A 86 24.65 -17.13 -6.18
C LYS A 86 23.84 -18.44 -6.25
N GLN A 87 23.24 -18.86 -5.15
CA GLN A 87 22.50 -20.12 -5.05
C GLN A 87 21.04 -19.91 -5.43
N SER A 88 20.44 -20.88 -6.12
CA SER A 88 19.01 -20.87 -6.40
C SER A 88 18.24 -21.03 -5.09
N GLY A 89 17.28 -20.15 -4.81
CA GLY A 89 16.51 -20.15 -3.56
C GLY A 89 17.17 -19.40 -2.38
N SER A 90 18.20 -18.59 -2.62
CA SER A 90 18.75 -17.68 -1.59
C SER A 90 17.66 -16.79 -0.98
N ARG A 91 17.72 -16.56 0.34
CA ARG A 91 16.88 -15.58 1.04
C ARG A 91 17.29 -14.13 0.79
N PHE A 92 18.37 -13.90 0.04
CA PHE A 92 18.98 -12.59 -0.18
C PHE A 92 19.10 -12.24 -1.65
N VAL A 93 19.12 -10.94 -1.94
CA VAL A 93 19.35 -10.38 -3.28
C VAL A 93 20.38 -9.27 -3.23
N ARG A 94 21.05 -9.02 -4.37
CA ARG A 94 22.06 -7.98 -4.51
C ARG A 94 21.44 -6.69 -5.05
N ALA A 95 21.15 -5.76 -4.16
CA ALA A 95 20.62 -4.44 -4.53
C ALA A 95 21.71 -3.45 -5.01
N GLY A 96 23.00 -3.78 -4.86
CA GLY A 96 24.11 -2.95 -5.33
C GLY A 96 25.49 -3.49 -4.94
N ARG A 97 26.55 -2.72 -5.20
CA ARG A 97 27.92 -3.09 -4.80
C ARG A 97 28.02 -3.13 -3.27
N GLY A 98 28.08 -4.33 -2.69
CA GLY A 98 28.10 -4.55 -1.25
C GLY A 98 26.76 -4.33 -0.55
N VAL A 99 25.68 -4.06 -1.29
CA VAL A 99 24.34 -3.80 -0.75
C VAL A 99 23.44 -5.00 -1.00
N PHE A 100 22.80 -5.49 0.07
CA PHE A 100 21.97 -6.68 0.07
C PHE A 100 20.57 -6.36 0.61
N GLY A 101 19.56 -7.02 0.04
CA GLY A 101 18.19 -7.03 0.54
C GLY A 101 17.67 -8.46 0.68
N LEU A 102 16.42 -8.62 1.11
CA LEU A 102 15.77 -9.93 1.17
C LEU A 102 15.10 -10.28 -0.17
N ALA A 103 15.13 -11.57 -0.54
CA ALA A 103 14.48 -12.06 -1.75
C ALA A 103 12.95 -11.95 -1.68
N GLU A 104 12.36 -11.93 -0.48
CA GLU A 104 10.93 -11.66 -0.26
C GLU A 104 10.52 -10.20 -0.56
N TRP A 105 11.48 -9.29 -0.78
CA TRP A 105 11.24 -7.91 -1.22
C TRP A 105 11.33 -7.72 -2.74
N GLU A 106 11.90 -8.68 -3.47
CA GLU A 106 11.78 -8.64 -4.92
C GLU A 106 10.33 -8.91 -5.28
N PRO A 107 9.70 -8.07 -6.12
CA PRO A 107 8.34 -8.31 -6.56
C PRO A 107 8.30 -9.64 -7.32
N THR A 108 7.35 -10.51 -6.99
CA THR A 108 7.22 -11.86 -7.59
C THR A 108 5.95 -11.98 -8.43
N GLY A 109 5.95 -12.92 -9.39
CA GLY A 109 4.80 -13.17 -10.27
C GLY A 109 4.33 -11.92 -11.01
N LEU A 110 3.08 -11.51 -10.75
CA LEU A 110 2.48 -10.31 -11.33
C LEU A 110 3.28 -9.04 -11.02
N GLU A 111 3.70 -8.87 -9.76
CA GLU A 111 4.35 -7.63 -9.33
C GLU A 111 5.65 -7.41 -10.11
N ALA A 112 6.38 -8.50 -10.39
CA ALA A 112 7.56 -8.48 -11.26
C ALA A 112 7.22 -8.01 -12.68
N ALA A 113 6.12 -8.53 -13.24
CA ALA A 113 5.65 -8.17 -14.56
C ALA A 113 5.19 -6.70 -14.64
N ILE A 114 4.55 -6.17 -13.60
CA ILE A 114 4.17 -4.76 -13.47
C ILE A 114 5.44 -3.89 -13.43
N ALA A 115 6.37 -4.16 -12.50
CA ALA A 115 7.61 -3.39 -12.36
C ALA A 115 8.46 -3.41 -13.65
N GLN A 116 8.53 -4.56 -14.33
CA GLN A 116 9.23 -4.68 -15.62
C GLN A 116 8.51 -3.92 -16.74
N GLN A 117 7.17 -3.89 -16.75
CA GLN A 117 6.39 -3.13 -17.72
C GLN A 117 6.51 -1.62 -17.47
N GLU A 118 6.50 -1.15 -16.22
CA GLU A 118 6.77 0.25 -15.85
C GLU A 118 8.16 0.67 -16.30
N LYS A 119 9.19 -0.14 -16.00
CA LYS A 119 10.58 0.10 -16.44
C LYS A 119 10.67 0.23 -17.97
N LYS A 120 9.98 -0.64 -18.72
CA LYS A 120 9.89 -0.57 -20.18
C LYS A 120 9.21 0.74 -20.64
N VAL A 121 8.08 1.12 -20.02
CA VAL A 121 7.38 2.38 -20.34
C VAL A 121 8.27 3.60 -20.08
N ARG A 122 9.00 3.65 -18.96
CA ARG A 122 9.95 4.74 -18.67
C ARG A 122 11.04 4.85 -19.74
N GLN A 123 11.59 3.73 -20.18
CA GLN A 123 12.61 3.69 -21.24
C GLN A 123 12.06 4.16 -22.59
N GLU A 124 10.88 3.69 -22.99
CA GLU A 124 10.22 4.12 -24.22
C GLU A 124 9.83 5.60 -24.18
N LEU A 125 9.27 6.08 -23.07
CA LEU A 125 8.93 7.49 -22.88
C LEU A 125 10.18 8.36 -23.01
N ARG A 126 11.26 8.03 -22.29
CA ARG A 126 12.54 8.76 -22.37
C ARG A 126 13.11 8.80 -23.80
N ALA A 127 13.03 7.69 -24.52
CA ALA A 127 13.48 7.63 -25.92
C ALA A 127 12.64 8.57 -26.82
N ARG A 128 11.31 8.58 -26.66
CA ARG A 128 10.41 9.49 -27.38
C ARG A 128 10.71 10.96 -27.07
N LEU A 129 10.88 11.33 -25.80
CA LEU A 129 11.24 12.69 -25.39
C LEU A 129 12.56 13.16 -26.03
N LEU A 130 13.56 12.28 -26.11
CA LEU A 130 14.85 12.59 -26.72
C LEU A 130 14.81 12.66 -28.25
N GLN A 131 13.85 12.00 -28.92
CA GLN A 131 13.68 12.05 -30.38
C GLN A 131 12.77 13.19 -30.85
N MET A 132 11.92 13.72 -29.97
CA MET A 132 10.96 14.79 -30.26
C MET A 132 11.63 16.09 -30.74
N PRO A 133 11.04 16.84 -31.70
CA PRO A 133 11.48 18.20 -32.05
C PRO A 133 11.42 19.16 -30.84
N PRO A 134 12.31 20.16 -30.73
CA PRO A 134 12.33 21.10 -29.59
C PRO A 134 10.98 21.76 -29.30
N GLU A 135 10.35 22.37 -30.30
CA GLU A 135 9.05 23.06 -30.19
C GLU A 135 7.92 22.13 -29.72
N ARG A 136 7.96 20.85 -30.13
CA ARG A 136 7.00 19.84 -29.67
C ARG A 136 7.24 19.43 -28.22
N PHE A 137 8.49 19.48 -27.76
CA PHE A 137 8.84 19.23 -26.36
C PHE A 137 8.50 20.43 -25.46
N GLU A 138 8.66 21.66 -25.97
CA GLU A 138 8.19 22.90 -25.32
C GLU A 138 6.65 22.86 -25.16
N ALA A 139 5.91 22.47 -26.20
CA ALA A 139 4.45 22.26 -26.13
C ALA A 139 4.03 21.12 -25.18
N LEU A 140 4.79 20.01 -25.12
CA LEU A 140 4.55 18.93 -24.15
C LEU A 140 4.73 19.40 -22.70
N VAL A 141 5.68 20.30 -22.44
CA VAL A 141 5.87 20.91 -21.12
C VAL A 141 4.71 21.84 -20.79
N ALA A 142 4.22 22.64 -21.74
CA ALA A 142 3.02 23.45 -21.54
C ALA A 142 1.79 22.60 -21.15
N GLU A 143 1.56 21.49 -21.84
CA GLU A 143 0.51 20.51 -21.50
C GLU A 143 0.72 19.92 -20.08
N LEU A 144 1.96 19.55 -19.73
CA LEU A 144 2.26 19.04 -18.38
C LEU A 144 1.97 20.09 -17.29
N LEU A 145 2.30 21.36 -17.53
CA LEU A 145 2.00 22.45 -16.59
C LEU A 145 0.48 22.64 -16.43
N LEU A 146 -0.29 22.54 -17.51
CA LEU A 146 -1.75 22.56 -17.46
C LEU A 146 -2.30 21.43 -16.57
N GLN A 147 -1.86 20.19 -16.79
CA GLN A 147 -2.26 19.05 -15.96
C GLN A 147 -1.77 19.14 -14.51
N MET A 148 -0.69 19.89 -14.26
CA MET A 148 -0.21 20.22 -12.91
C MET A 148 -1.04 21.30 -12.20
N GLY A 149 -2.01 21.93 -12.86
CA GLY A 149 -2.93 22.92 -12.28
C GLY A 149 -2.54 24.38 -12.52
N PHE A 150 -1.75 24.68 -13.56
CA PHE A 150 -1.56 26.04 -14.04
C PHE A 150 -2.84 26.55 -14.74
N GLU A 151 -3.09 27.86 -14.69
CA GLU A 151 -4.29 28.46 -15.29
C GLU A 151 -4.20 28.41 -16.83
N GLU A 152 -5.15 27.76 -17.49
CA GLU A 152 -5.18 27.55 -18.96
C GLU A 152 -4.93 28.83 -19.76
N ASN A 153 -5.64 29.91 -19.42
CA ASN A 153 -5.52 31.21 -20.09
C ASN A 153 -4.19 31.96 -19.83
N SER A 154 -3.33 31.43 -18.95
CA SER A 154 -2.03 32.02 -18.60
C SER A 154 -0.84 31.31 -19.26
N ILE A 155 -1.02 30.08 -19.74
CA ILE A 155 0.09 29.28 -20.28
C ILE A 155 0.41 29.75 -21.70
N GLN A 156 1.65 30.18 -21.92
CA GLN A 156 2.12 30.65 -23.23
C GLN A 156 3.51 30.08 -23.52
N VAL A 157 3.66 29.43 -24.67
CA VAL A 157 4.98 29.09 -25.23
C VAL A 157 5.55 30.35 -25.88
N THR A 158 6.73 30.77 -25.47
CA THR A 158 7.36 32.01 -25.97
C THR A 158 7.98 31.79 -27.35
N GLN A 159 7.99 32.83 -28.19
CA GLN A 159 8.74 32.80 -29.45
C GLN A 159 10.19 33.21 -29.21
N ARG A 160 11.13 32.48 -29.82
CA ARG A 160 12.58 32.67 -29.66
C ARG A 160 13.07 34.05 -30.14
N SER A 161 12.93 35.04 -29.28
CA SER A 161 13.38 36.41 -29.52
C SER A 161 13.64 37.13 -28.19
N ASN A 162 14.91 37.10 -27.77
CA ASN A 162 15.48 37.98 -26.74
C ASN A 162 14.90 37.87 -25.31
N ASP A 163 14.25 36.76 -24.97
CA ASP A 163 13.58 36.46 -23.69
C ASP A 163 14.50 35.82 -22.61
N GLY A 164 15.82 35.80 -22.83
CA GLY A 164 16.76 35.10 -21.95
C GLY A 164 16.69 33.57 -22.01
N GLY A 165 15.94 33.01 -22.96
CA GLY A 165 15.70 31.58 -23.10
C GLY A 165 14.65 31.04 -22.15
N ILE A 166 13.72 31.86 -21.68
CA ILE A 166 12.43 31.39 -21.16
C ILE A 166 11.70 30.75 -22.34
N ASP A 167 11.21 29.52 -22.21
CA ASP A 167 10.56 28.79 -23.31
C ASP A 167 9.03 28.64 -23.06
N VAL A 168 8.57 28.71 -21.80
CA VAL A 168 7.13 28.73 -21.42
C VAL A 168 6.93 29.67 -20.22
N VAL A 169 5.82 30.43 -20.20
CA VAL A 169 5.34 31.16 -19.01
C VAL A 169 3.96 30.66 -18.59
N GLY A 170 3.61 30.81 -17.32
CA GLY A 170 2.28 30.49 -16.80
C GLY A 170 2.09 30.86 -15.33
N ILE A 171 0.83 30.90 -14.89
CA ILE A 171 0.45 31.24 -13.51
C ILE A 171 -0.11 29.99 -12.82
N PHE A 172 0.46 29.63 -11.67
CA PHE A 172 -0.07 28.57 -10.81
C PHE A 172 -0.82 29.17 -9.62
N ARG A 173 -2.06 28.73 -9.38
CA ARG A 173 -2.90 29.24 -8.28
C ARG A 173 -2.76 28.38 -7.03
N ALA A 174 -1.74 28.65 -6.22
CA ALA A 174 -1.53 27.97 -4.96
C ALA A 174 -2.67 28.28 -3.95
N ALA A 175 -3.19 27.23 -3.30
CA ALA A 175 -4.27 27.28 -2.31
C ALA A 175 -5.55 28.06 -2.75
N GLY A 176 -5.78 28.20 -4.06
CA GLY A 176 -6.93 28.95 -4.60
C GLY A 176 -6.83 30.48 -4.55
N ILE A 177 -5.80 31.03 -3.88
CA ILE A 177 -5.69 32.47 -3.57
C ILE A 177 -4.37 33.12 -3.99
N THR A 178 -3.29 32.36 -4.13
CA THR A 178 -1.95 32.92 -4.40
C THR A 178 -1.49 32.62 -5.82
N HIS A 179 -1.33 33.66 -6.63
CA HIS A 179 -0.82 33.56 -8.01
C HIS A 179 0.71 33.49 -8.05
N LEU A 180 1.24 32.34 -8.44
CA LEU A 180 2.67 32.13 -8.67
C LEU A 180 2.96 32.22 -10.17
N HIS A 181 3.31 33.43 -10.61
CA HIS A 181 3.86 33.67 -11.95
C HIS A 181 5.16 32.89 -12.09
N THR A 182 5.24 31.99 -13.08
CA THR A 182 6.39 31.11 -13.29
C THR A 182 6.89 31.24 -14.72
N ALA A 183 8.20 31.45 -14.88
CA ALA A 183 8.91 31.38 -16.13
C ALA A 183 9.75 30.10 -16.18
N VAL A 184 9.55 29.32 -17.24
CA VAL A 184 10.06 27.95 -17.39
C VAL A 184 11.01 27.89 -18.58
N GLN A 185 12.21 27.40 -18.34
CA GLN A 185 13.20 27.10 -19.37
C GLN A 185 13.30 25.59 -19.57
N VAL A 186 13.18 25.15 -20.83
CA VAL A 186 13.06 23.77 -21.26
C VAL A 186 14.29 23.38 -22.07
N LYS A 187 14.98 22.29 -21.67
CA LYS A 187 16.22 21.84 -22.36
C LYS A 187 16.23 20.33 -22.59
N ARG A 188 15.88 19.92 -23.82
CA ARG A 188 15.98 18.54 -24.33
C ARG A 188 17.44 18.15 -24.62
N TRP A 189 18.22 17.93 -23.56
CA TRP A 189 19.66 17.61 -23.65
C TRP A 189 19.97 16.18 -23.20
N LYS A 190 21.13 15.67 -23.63
CA LYS A 190 21.78 14.45 -23.11
C LYS A 190 22.94 14.75 -22.15
N GLN A 191 23.52 15.95 -22.24
CA GLN A 191 24.65 16.38 -21.41
C GLN A 191 24.18 16.98 -20.08
N PRO A 192 24.97 16.92 -19.00
CA PRO A 192 24.61 17.50 -17.70
C PRO A 192 24.33 19.00 -17.82
N VAL A 193 23.30 19.49 -17.10
CA VAL A 193 23.00 20.92 -17.01
C VAL A 193 23.81 21.55 -15.87
N GLY A 194 24.62 22.57 -16.20
CA GLY A 194 25.51 23.27 -15.28
C GLY A 194 24.95 24.58 -14.71
N ALA A 195 25.61 25.10 -13.67
CA ALA A 195 25.23 26.33 -12.96
C ALA A 195 25.14 27.59 -13.83
N ARG A 196 25.77 27.59 -15.02
CA ARG A 196 25.66 28.67 -16.00
C ARG A 196 24.19 28.96 -16.35
N LEU A 197 23.44 27.93 -16.76
CA LEU A 197 22.05 28.06 -17.18
C LEU A 197 21.15 28.59 -16.05
N VAL A 198 21.40 28.13 -14.81
CA VAL A 198 20.68 28.59 -13.61
C VAL A 198 20.88 30.09 -13.35
N ARG A 199 22.09 30.60 -13.58
CA ARG A 199 22.39 32.04 -13.45
C ARG A 199 21.81 32.85 -14.60
N GLU A 200 21.86 32.33 -15.83
CA GLU A 200 21.28 32.95 -17.02
C GLU A 200 19.76 33.11 -16.84
N LEU A 201 19.01 32.04 -16.58
CA LEU A 201 17.56 32.15 -16.33
C LEU A 201 17.26 33.13 -15.20
N ARG A 202 17.95 33.03 -14.05
CA ARG A 202 17.71 33.93 -12.91
C ARG A 202 17.90 35.41 -13.29
N GLY A 203 18.89 35.73 -14.13
CA GLY A 203 19.13 37.09 -14.60
C GLY A 203 18.03 37.64 -15.51
N SER A 204 17.20 36.77 -16.09
CA SER A 204 16.09 37.10 -16.97
C SER A 204 14.72 37.09 -16.28
N LEU A 205 14.63 36.70 -15.00
CA LEU A 205 13.37 36.71 -14.25
C LEU A 205 13.00 38.11 -13.79
N GLU A 206 11.73 38.48 -13.98
CA GLU A 206 11.16 39.67 -13.35
C GLU A 206 11.08 39.53 -11.81
N ALA A 207 10.91 40.65 -11.11
CA ALA A 207 10.92 40.71 -9.64
C ALA A 207 9.94 39.72 -8.97
N HIS A 208 8.75 39.52 -9.55
CA HIS A 208 7.69 38.67 -9.00
C HIS A 208 7.63 37.24 -9.59
N GLN A 209 8.36 36.96 -10.68
CA GLN A 209 8.35 35.65 -11.34
C GLN A 209 9.18 34.61 -10.57
N HIS A 210 8.74 33.36 -10.60
CA HIS A 210 9.50 32.19 -10.13
C HIS A 210 10.18 31.52 -11.32
N GLY A 211 11.43 31.07 -11.15
CA GLY A 211 12.15 30.37 -12.21
C GLY A 211 12.02 28.86 -12.10
N MET A 212 11.84 28.18 -13.24
CA MET A 212 11.90 26.73 -13.33
C MET A 212 12.79 26.32 -14.51
N ILE A 213 13.63 25.30 -14.33
CA ILE A 213 14.37 24.66 -15.42
C ILE A 213 13.96 23.19 -15.47
N LEU A 214 13.53 22.75 -16.66
CA LEU A 214 13.09 21.39 -16.94
C LEU A 214 13.99 20.77 -18.03
N THR A 215 14.52 19.57 -17.79
CA THR A 215 15.42 18.90 -18.73
C THR A 215 15.21 17.39 -18.82
N THR A 216 15.51 16.80 -19.99
CA THR A 216 15.63 15.34 -20.17
C THR A 216 16.93 14.75 -19.62
N SER A 217 17.83 15.60 -19.13
CA SER A 217 19.15 15.27 -18.58
C SER A 217 19.14 15.33 -17.04
N PHE A 218 20.31 15.54 -16.42
CA PHE A 218 20.47 15.75 -14.98
C PHE A 218 21.24 17.04 -14.68
N PHE A 219 20.99 17.62 -13.51
CA PHE A 219 21.72 18.80 -13.03
C PHE A 219 22.99 18.41 -12.29
N THR A 220 24.08 19.12 -12.54
CA THR A 220 25.33 18.95 -11.77
C THR A 220 25.16 19.42 -10.32
N PRO A 221 25.99 18.96 -9.36
CA PRO A 221 25.96 19.46 -7.99
C PRO A 221 26.06 20.99 -7.90
N ALA A 222 26.93 21.60 -8.72
CA ALA A 222 27.07 23.05 -8.81
C ALA A 222 25.78 23.74 -9.29
N ALA A 223 25.03 23.15 -10.23
CA ALA A 223 23.74 23.69 -10.67
C ALA A 223 22.69 23.61 -9.55
N ARG A 224 22.65 22.51 -8.79
CA ARG A 224 21.74 22.35 -7.64
C ARG A 224 22.07 23.36 -6.53
N SER A 225 23.35 23.52 -6.17
CA SER A 225 23.77 24.53 -5.18
C SER A 225 23.52 25.97 -5.63
N GLU A 226 23.73 26.28 -6.92
CA GLU A 226 23.45 27.62 -7.46
C GLU A 226 21.94 27.93 -7.45
N ALA A 227 21.08 26.94 -7.69
CA ALA A 227 19.63 27.11 -7.74
C ALA A 227 19.00 27.50 -6.40
N VAL A 228 19.60 27.07 -5.29
CA VAL A 228 19.18 27.38 -3.91
C VAL A 228 20.14 28.32 -3.17
N ALA A 229 21.04 29.01 -3.88
CA ALA A 229 22.05 29.86 -3.28
C ALA A 229 21.45 30.99 -2.42
N ALA A 230 21.95 31.12 -1.19
CA ALA A 230 21.47 32.09 -0.21
C ALA A 230 21.51 33.54 -0.75
N GLY A 231 20.48 34.33 -0.42
CA GLY A 231 20.33 35.71 -0.90
C GLY A 231 19.95 35.84 -2.38
N LYS A 232 19.78 34.74 -3.13
CA LYS A 232 19.33 34.75 -4.51
C LYS A 232 17.92 34.15 -4.64
N LYS A 233 17.18 34.55 -5.67
CA LYS A 233 15.90 33.95 -6.02
C LYS A 233 16.07 32.45 -6.32
N ALA A 234 15.25 31.61 -5.69
CA ALA A 234 15.29 30.17 -5.91
C ALA A 234 14.84 29.81 -7.34
N ILE A 235 15.45 28.76 -7.92
CA ILE A 235 15.08 28.19 -9.22
C ILE A 235 14.67 26.73 -9.01
N THR A 236 13.45 26.36 -9.40
CA THR A 236 13.00 24.96 -9.33
C THR A 236 13.69 24.16 -10.44
N LEU A 237 14.25 23.00 -10.10
CA LEU A 237 14.96 22.13 -11.04
C LEU A 237 14.20 20.81 -11.22
N ILE A 238 13.77 20.51 -12.45
CA ILE A 238 13.10 19.27 -12.84
C ILE A 238 14.03 18.50 -13.79
N ASP A 239 14.67 17.45 -13.30
CA ASP A 239 15.55 16.60 -14.10
C ASP A 239 14.76 15.49 -14.83
N GLY A 240 15.46 14.72 -15.65
CA GLY A 240 14.85 13.75 -16.56
C GLY A 240 14.11 12.62 -15.85
N GLU A 241 14.49 12.23 -14.63
CA GLU A 241 13.71 11.24 -13.87
C GLU A 241 12.48 11.90 -13.25
N THR A 242 12.65 13.07 -12.61
CA THR A 242 11.52 13.85 -12.07
C THR A 242 10.49 14.18 -13.15
N LEU A 243 10.93 14.49 -14.37
CA LEU A 243 10.08 14.72 -15.53
C LEU A 243 9.27 13.47 -15.92
N LEU A 244 9.90 12.29 -15.96
CA LEU A 244 9.19 11.04 -16.25
C LEU A 244 8.14 10.74 -15.16
N ASP A 245 8.49 10.98 -13.89
CA ASP A 245 7.58 10.80 -12.75
C ASP A 245 6.36 11.73 -12.87
N LEU A 246 6.58 13.00 -13.25
CA LEU A 246 5.51 13.98 -13.46
C LEU A 246 4.62 13.59 -14.65
N LEU A 247 5.19 13.23 -15.80
CA LEU A 247 4.43 12.79 -16.98
C LEU A 247 3.55 11.55 -16.67
N ILE A 248 4.08 10.59 -15.91
CA ILE A 248 3.32 9.41 -15.46
C ILE A 248 2.23 9.82 -14.46
N LYS A 249 2.57 10.58 -13.41
CA LYS A 249 1.63 11.02 -12.35
C LYS A 249 0.44 11.80 -12.90
N TYR A 250 0.69 12.70 -13.86
CA TYR A 250 -0.33 13.55 -14.49
C TYR A 250 -0.87 12.95 -15.81
N ARG A 251 -0.54 11.68 -16.11
CA ARG A 251 -1.00 10.91 -17.28
C ARG A 251 -0.75 11.56 -18.65
N VAL A 252 0.26 12.43 -18.75
CA VAL A 252 0.61 13.11 -20.00
C VAL A 252 1.29 12.12 -20.96
N GLY A 253 0.54 11.68 -21.97
CA GLY A 253 0.99 10.65 -22.92
C GLY A 253 1.04 9.23 -22.32
N ILE A 254 0.37 9.00 -21.19
CA ILE A 254 0.35 7.73 -20.45
C ILE A 254 -1.11 7.28 -20.26
N VAL A 255 -1.37 5.98 -20.43
CA VAL A 255 -2.71 5.39 -20.33
C VAL A 255 -2.67 4.19 -19.39
N ASP A 256 -3.57 4.19 -18.41
CA ASP A 256 -3.74 3.08 -17.48
C ASP A 256 -4.42 1.89 -18.19
N ARG A 257 -3.77 0.72 -18.19
CA ARG A 257 -4.40 -0.53 -18.63
C ARG A 257 -4.75 -1.40 -17.43
N GLN A 258 -6.06 -1.55 -17.18
CA GLN A 258 -6.56 -2.45 -16.15
C GLN A 258 -6.48 -3.89 -16.65
N VAL A 259 -5.80 -4.75 -15.88
CA VAL A 259 -5.73 -6.19 -16.13
C VAL A 259 -6.57 -6.89 -15.07
N PHE A 260 -7.52 -7.72 -15.49
CA PHE A 260 -8.27 -8.57 -14.59
C PHE A 260 -7.47 -9.84 -14.31
N ILE A 261 -7.38 -10.21 -13.05
CA ILE A 261 -6.65 -11.39 -12.59
C ILE A 261 -7.65 -12.26 -11.86
N LEU A 262 -7.70 -13.51 -12.27
CA LEU A 262 -8.49 -14.54 -11.62
C LEU A 262 -7.61 -15.17 -10.54
N ASP A 263 -8.18 -15.31 -9.35
CA ASP A 263 -7.55 -15.98 -8.21
C ASP A 263 -8.57 -16.97 -7.62
N LEU A 264 -8.10 -17.96 -6.87
CA LEU A 264 -8.98 -18.94 -6.21
C LEU A 264 -9.49 -18.38 -4.88
N ASP A 265 -10.81 -18.47 -4.67
CA ASP A 265 -11.43 -18.16 -3.39
C ASP A 265 -11.21 -19.34 -2.43
N GLU A 266 -10.02 -19.40 -1.84
CA GLU A 266 -9.62 -20.44 -0.88
C GLU A 266 -10.53 -20.49 0.35
N GLU A 267 -11.17 -19.38 0.74
CA GLU A 267 -12.14 -19.37 1.85
C GLU A 267 -13.44 -20.08 1.42
N TRP A 268 -13.94 -19.81 0.21
CA TRP A 268 -15.06 -20.54 -0.37
C TRP A 268 -14.78 -22.03 -0.55
N TRP A 269 -13.59 -22.42 -1.05
CA TRP A 269 -13.20 -23.83 -1.18
C TRP A 269 -13.07 -24.51 0.18
N HIS A 270 -12.54 -23.82 1.21
CA HIS A 270 -12.51 -24.35 2.57
C HIS A 270 -13.91 -24.51 3.19
N GLU A 271 -14.81 -23.52 3.05
CA GLU A 271 -16.20 -23.61 3.52
C GLU A 271 -16.94 -24.76 2.81
N TRP A 272 -16.76 -24.91 1.49
CA TRP A 272 -17.34 -25.99 0.69
C TRP A 272 -16.87 -27.37 1.17
N ASN A 273 -15.57 -27.55 1.36
CA ASN A 273 -14.99 -28.84 1.77
C ASN A 273 -15.28 -29.18 3.25
N SER A 274 -15.52 -28.16 4.09
CA SER A 274 -15.82 -28.34 5.52
C SER A 274 -17.30 -28.67 5.79
N ALA A 275 -18.18 -28.52 4.79
CA ALA A 275 -19.62 -28.76 4.94
C ALA A 275 -20.04 -30.26 4.94
N ASP A 276 -19.16 -31.18 4.53
CA ASP A 276 -19.51 -32.59 4.27
C ASP A 276 -18.91 -33.60 5.28
N THR A 277 -18.00 -33.18 6.17
CA THR A 277 -17.33 -34.07 7.14
C THR A 277 -18.13 -34.35 8.42
N GLY A 278 -19.31 -33.75 8.58
CA GLY A 278 -20.12 -33.82 9.81
C GLY A 278 -21.29 -34.81 9.82
N ARG A 279 -21.43 -35.70 8.82
CA ARG A 279 -22.63 -36.57 8.65
C ARG A 279 -22.36 -38.03 8.28
N ALA A 280 -21.22 -38.58 8.67
CA ALA A 280 -20.87 -40.00 8.44
C ALA A 280 -20.84 -40.89 9.70
N GLU A 281 -21.02 -40.32 10.90
CA GLU A 281 -21.06 -41.08 12.17
C GLU A 281 -22.39 -40.88 12.90
N ASN A 282 -23.39 -41.68 12.50
CA ASN A 282 -24.50 -42.20 13.33
C ASN A 282 -25.57 -42.84 12.41
N ALA A 283 -25.24 -44.00 11.84
CA ALA A 283 -26.24 -44.89 11.25
C ALA A 283 -26.40 -46.10 12.19
N PRO A 284 -27.58 -46.31 12.81
CA PRO A 284 -27.85 -47.56 13.53
C PRO A 284 -27.84 -48.73 12.55
N ALA A 285 -27.27 -49.86 12.98
CA ALA A 285 -27.35 -51.09 12.21
C ALA A 285 -28.77 -51.68 12.30
N GLU A 286 -29.50 -51.70 11.19
CA GLU A 286 -30.73 -52.49 11.06
C GLU A 286 -30.63 -53.53 9.95
N ARG A 287 -31.34 -54.65 10.18
CA ARG A 287 -31.18 -55.92 9.47
C ARG A 287 -32.07 -56.01 8.24
N GLU A 288 -31.73 -56.96 7.37
CA GLU A 288 -32.50 -57.29 6.16
C GLU A 288 -33.95 -57.70 6.45
N SER A 289 -34.91 -57.27 5.61
CA SER A 289 -35.84 -58.21 4.94
C SER A 289 -36.85 -57.55 3.96
N SER A 290 -36.68 -57.91 2.69
CA SER A 290 -37.72 -58.31 1.70
C SER A 290 -39.00 -57.49 1.39
N LYS A 291 -39.26 -57.41 0.06
CA LYS A 291 -40.53 -57.24 -0.69
C LYS A 291 -40.97 -55.84 -1.12
N ALA A 292 -41.61 -55.84 -2.29
CA ALA A 292 -42.05 -54.73 -3.14
C ALA A 292 -43.51 -55.00 -3.61
N PRO A 293 -44.09 -54.23 -4.55
CA PRO A 293 -44.25 -52.78 -4.61
C PRO A 293 -45.74 -52.38 -4.77
N GLU A 294 -46.14 -51.17 -4.36
CA GLU A 294 -47.41 -50.58 -4.85
C GLU A 294 -47.44 -49.05 -4.76
N ALA A 295 -48.33 -48.42 -5.54
CA ALA A 295 -48.45 -46.97 -5.74
C ALA A 295 -49.91 -46.50 -5.54
N PRO A 296 -50.25 -45.22 -5.77
CA PRO A 296 -49.88 -44.07 -4.96
C PRO A 296 -51.13 -43.33 -4.41
N ARG A 297 -51.01 -42.55 -3.33
CA ARG A 297 -51.84 -41.33 -3.11
C ARG A 297 -51.38 -40.40 -1.98
N SER A 298 -51.40 -39.11 -2.31
CA SER A 298 -51.55 -37.88 -1.49
C SER A 298 -51.12 -37.84 -0.01
N GLY A 299 -50.34 -36.80 0.33
CA GLY A 299 -50.81 -35.91 1.40
C GLY A 299 -49.86 -35.48 2.54
N ARG A 300 -48.71 -34.87 2.25
CA ARG A 300 -48.29 -33.63 2.98
C ARG A 300 -47.06 -32.97 2.36
N VAL A 301 -47.19 -31.69 2.02
CA VAL A 301 -46.05 -30.84 1.67
C VAL A 301 -45.26 -30.56 2.96
N ARG A 302 -44.05 -31.08 3.06
CA ARG A 302 -43.01 -30.55 3.95
C ARG A 302 -41.95 -29.86 3.08
N SER A 303 -41.58 -28.66 3.48
CA SER A 303 -40.66 -27.77 2.77
C SER A 303 -39.31 -28.45 2.54
N LYS A 304 -38.99 -28.75 1.28
CA LYS A 304 -37.58 -28.94 0.90
C LYS A 304 -36.90 -27.58 1.03
N THR A 305 -35.93 -27.46 1.93
CA THR A 305 -35.02 -26.32 1.97
C THR A 305 -34.31 -26.25 0.63
N GLN A 306 -34.74 -25.33 -0.22
CA GLN A 306 -34.29 -25.24 -1.60
C GLN A 306 -32.87 -24.69 -1.59
N ARG A 307 -31.90 -25.54 -1.93
CA ARG A 307 -30.49 -25.15 -2.11
C ARG A 307 -30.45 -23.88 -2.97
N ALA A 308 -29.91 -22.80 -2.42
CA ALA A 308 -29.78 -21.55 -3.14
C ALA A 308 -28.89 -21.78 -4.36
N ARG A 309 -29.50 -21.67 -5.55
CA ARG A 309 -28.74 -21.54 -6.80
C ARG A 309 -28.08 -20.16 -6.82
N ASN A 310 -27.23 -19.91 -7.81
CA ASN A 310 -26.57 -18.63 -8.01
C ASN A 310 -27.58 -17.57 -8.52
N THR A 311 -28.46 -17.11 -7.63
CA THR A 311 -29.64 -16.32 -7.99
C THR A 311 -29.29 -14.85 -8.23
N ARG A 312 -29.79 -14.29 -9.34
CA ARG A 312 -29.56 -12.89 -9.70
C ARG A 312 -30.43 -11.97 -8.84
N ILE A 313 -29.80 -11.04 -8.12
CA ILE A 313 -30.49 -9.99 -7.37
C ILE A 313 -31.21 -9.03 -8.32
N THR A 314 -32.46 -8.70 -7.98
CA THR A 314 -33.32 -7.72 -8.69
C THR A 314 -33.65 -6.50 -7.82
N GLY A 315 -33.42 -6.59 -6.51
CA GLY A 315 -33.53 -5.46 -5.60
C GLY A 315 -33.19 -5.80 -4.16
N MET A 316 -33.31 -4.80 -3.30
CA MET A 316 -33.12 -4.90 -1.85
C MET A 316 -34.10 -3.97 -1.16
N ARG A 317 -34.73 -4.43 -0.09
CA ARG A 317 -35.36 -3.57 0.91
C ARG A 317 -34.39 -3.38 2.06
N LEU A 318 -34.08 -2.13 2.40
CA LEU A 318 -33.10 -1.73 3.41
C LEU A 318 -33.68 -0.58 4.24
N LEU A 319 -33.71 -0.74 5.57
CA LEU A 319 -34.30 0.22 6.52
C LEU A 319 -35.72 0.67 6.09
N GLY A 320 -36.53 -0.29 5.63
CA GLY A 320 -37.90 -0.05 5.14
C GLY A 320 -38.04 0.58 3.74
N ARG A 321 -36.94 0.97 3.08
CA ARG A 321 -36.94 1.53 1.71
C ARG A 321 -36.56 0.49 0.67
N GLU A 322 -37.20 0.51 -0.50
CA GLU A 322 -36.90 -0.43 -1.59
C GLU A 322 -35.98 0.18 -2.66
N TYR A 323 -35.00 -0.61 -3.09
CA TYR A 323 -33.99 -0.27 -4.07
C TYR A 323 -34.01 -1.31 -5.20
N ARG A 324 -34.13 -0.86 -6.46
CA ARG A 324 -33.96 -1.73 -7.63
C ARG A 324 -32.47 -1.85 -7.96
N LEU A 325 -31.96 -3.07 -8.00
CA LEU A 325 -30.53 -3.38 -8.09
C LEU A 325 -30.33 -4.57 -9.01
N ARG A 326 -29.27 -4.56 -9.82
CA ARG A 326 -28.99 -5.63 -10.81
C ARG A 326 -27.77 -6.47 -10.44
N THR A 327 -27.00 -6.06 -9.44
CA THR A 327 -25.78 -6.73 -8.99
C THR A 327 -25.61 -6.64 -7.47
N TRP A 328 -24.92 -7.63 -6.88
CA TRP A 328 -24.55 -7.63 -5.46
C TRP A 328 -23.63 -6.46 -5.10
N ARG A 329 -22.80 -6.00 -6.05
CA ARG A 329 -21.99 -4.78 -5.94
C ARG A 329 -22.83 -3.53 -5.70
N GLU A 330 -23.94 -3.37 -6.43
CA GLU A 330 -24.85 -2.24 -6.23
C GLU A 330 -25.49 -2.31 -4.83
N ALA A 331 -25.92 -3.50 -4.37
CA ALA A 331 -26.47 -3.66 -3.02
C ALA A 331 -25.48 -3.23 -1.93
N LEU A 332 -24.22 -3.67 -2.01
CA LEU A 332 -23.19 -3.27 -1.04
C LEU A 332 -22.94 -1.77 -1.04
N LEU A 333 -22.84 -1.15 -2.22
CA LEU A 333 -22.65 0.29 -2.36
C LEU A 333 -23.83 1.08 -1.79
N THR A 334 -25.07 0.63 -2.04
CA THR A 334 -26.28 1.23 -1.46
C THR A 334 -26.30 1.11 0.07
N VAL A 335 -25.94 -0.04 0.64
CA VAL A 335 -25.82 -0.21 2.10
C VAL A 335 -24.79 0.75 2.68
N CYS A 336 -23.58 0.80 2.11
CA CYS A 336 -22.53 1.70 2.58
C CYS A 336 -22.93 3.19 2.46
N GLN A 337 -23.61 3.58 1.38
CA GLN A 337 -24.11 4.95 1.20
C GLN A 337 -25.16 5.29 2.27
N VAL A 338 -26.19 4.45 2.43
CA VAL A 338 -27.28 4.71 3.39
C VAL A 338 -26.75 4.78 4.82
N LEU A 339 -25.81 3.89 5.19
CA LEU A 339 -25.17 3.95 6.51
C LEU A 339 -24.32 5.21 6.68
N ALA A 340 -23.57 5.64 5.67
CA ALA A 340 -22.79 6.89 5.71
C ALA A 340 -23.67 8.16 5.78
N GLU A 341 -24.88 8.12 5.21
CA GLU A 341 -25.85 9.22 5.27
C GLU A 341 -26.61 9.28 6.62
N GLN A 342 -26.73 8.14 7.33
CA GLN A 342 -27.40 8.08 8.64
C GLN A 342 -26.45 8.23 9.84
N HIS A 343 -25.17 7.88 9.69
CA HIS A 343 -24.19 7.78 10.79
C HIS A 343 -22.95 8.63 10.52
N SER A 344 -22.77 9.73 11.25
CA SER A 344 -21.61 10.63 11.10
C SER A 344 -20.28 9.99 11.50
N ASP A 345 -20.32 8.94 12.33
CA ASP A 345 -19.19 8.10 12.72
C ASP A 345 -18.94 6.92 11.76
N PHE A 346 -19.67 6.84 10.62
CA PHE A 346 -19.55 5.73 9.67
C PHE A 346 -18.11 5.43 9.27
N ALA A 347 -17.31 6.47 9.00
CA ALA A 347 -15.90 6.34 8.64
C ALA A 347 -15.05 5.69 9.74
N GLN A 348 -15.37 5.93 11.01
CA GLN A 348 -14.61 5.44 12.16
C GLN A 348 -14.95 3.98 12.48
N ARG A 349 -16.22 3.59 12.29
CA ARG A 349 -16.70 2.21 12.51
C ARG A 349 -16.43 1.32 11.31
N ALA A 350 -16.78 1.72 10.09
CA ALA A 350 -16.65 0.83 8.92
C ALA A 350 -15.20 0.34 8.67
N VAL A 351 -14.18 1.13 9.03
CA VAL A 351 -12.75 0.73 8.93
C VAL A 351 -12.33 -0.35 9.94
N THR A 352 -13.15 -0.65 10.96
CA THR A 352 -12.90 -1.76 11.90
C THR A 352 -13.27 -3.11 11.30
N LEU A 353 -14.08 -3.15 10.24
CA LEU A 353 -14.36 -4.38 9.49
C LEU A 353 -13.15 -4.78 8.65
N LYS A 354 -12.38 -5.70 9.21
CA LYS A 354 -11.20 -6.31 8.59
C LYS A 354 -11.56 -7.70 8.07
N GLY A 355 -11.18 -7.98 6.83
CA GLY A 355 -10.96 -9.35 6.38
C GLY A 355 -9.61 -9.87 6.93
N ARG A 356 -9.27 -11.13 6.63
CA ARG A 356 -8.04 -11.79 7.12
C ARG A 356 -6.73 -11.02 6.90
N LYS A 357 -6.65 -10.17 5.88
CA LYS A 357 -5.43 -9.41 5.53
C LYS A 357 -5.62 -7.91 5.26
N ARG A 358 -6.85 -7.40 5.09
CA ARG A 358 -7.15 -6.04 4.57
C ARG A 358 -8.45 -5.48 5.16
N GLN A 359 -8.63 -4.16 5.11
CA GLN A 359 -9.88 -3.47 5.47
C GLN A 359 -10.85 -3.48 4.29
N TYR A 360 -12.13 -3.78 4.54
CA TYR A 360 -13.14 -3.75 3.47
C TYR A 360 -13.62 -2.34 3.12
N VAL A 361 -13.52 -1.39 4.06
CA VAL A 361 -13.79 0.04 3.87
C VAL A 361 -12.57 0.83 4.36
N ALA A 362 -12.09 1.79 3.57
CA ALA A 362 -10.92 2.61 3.93
C ALA A 362 -10.93 3.99 3.24
N PRO A 363 -10.13 4.97 3.74
CA PRO A 363 -9.96 6.28 3.10
C PRO A 363 -9.21 6.25 1.76
N THR A 364 -8.52 5.15 1.45
CA THR A 364 -7.71 4.97 0.23
C THR A 364 -8.07 3.64 -0.45
N PRO A 365 -8.10 3.56 -1.79
CA PRO A 365 -8.31 2.31 -2.51
C PRO A 365 -7.06 1.42 -2.54
N SER A 366 -5.93 1.88 -1.99
CA SER A 366 -4.66 1.13 -2.01
C SER A 366 -4.81 -0.23 -1.32
N GLY A 367 -4.46 -1.30 -2.05
CA GLY A 367 -4.59 -2.68 -1.59
C GLY A 367 -5.99 -3.30 -1.72
N MET A 368 -7.03 -2.55 -2.08
CA MET A 368 -8.37 -3.13 -2.28
C MET A 368 -8.49 -3.86 -3.64
N ILE A 369 -9.31 -4.92 -3.68
CA ILE A 369 -9.62 -5.67 -4.90
C ILE A 369 -10.95 -5.21 -5.49
N GLY A 370 -10.91 -4.57 -6.66
CA GLY A 370 -12.10 -3.95 -7.27
C GLY A 370 -12.73 -2.85 -6.41
N PRO A 371 -11.96 -1.85 -5.94
CA PRO A 371 -12.47 -0.77 -5.11
C PRO A 371 -13.51 0.07 -5.85
N LYS A 372 -14.53 0.51 -5.11
CA LYS A 372 -15.49 1.52 -5.55
C LYS A 372 -15.62 2.59 -4.48
N ARG A 373 -15.66 3.85 -4.90
CA ARG A 373 -15.92 4.97 -4.01
C ARG A 373 -17.37 4.87 -3.51
N ILE A 374 -17.57 4.98 -2.20
CA ILE A 374 -18.92 5.04 -1.63
C ILE A 374 -19.50 6.41 -2.00
N PRO A 375 -20.67 6.48 -2.66
CA PRO A 375 -21.28 7.76 -3.06
C PRO A 375 -21.36 8.77 -1.91
N ASN A 376 -21.21 10.05 -2.23
CA ASN A 376 -21.25 11.17 -1.27
C ASN A 376 -20.18 11.15 -0.16
N THR A 377 -19.18 10.25 -0.19
CA THR A 377 -18.09 10.20 0.80
C THR A 377 -16.70 10.33 0.17
N SER A 378 -15.65 10.42 0.99
CA SER A 378 -14.24 10.24 0.60
C SER A 378 -13.76 8.79 0.67
N LEU A 379 -14.63 7.86 1.10
CA LEU A 379 -14.28 6.47 1.41
C LEU A 379 -14.42 5.55 0.19
N TRP A 380 -13.68 4.44 0.27
CA TRP A 380 -13.69 3.35 -0.71
C TRP A 380 -14.17 2.08 -0.02
N VAL A 381 -14.90 1.25 -0.77
CA VAL A 381 -15.32 -0.10 -0.38
C VAL A 381 -14.80 -1.13 -1.38
N GLU A 382 -14.34 -2.27 -0.89
CA GLU A 382 -13.96 -3.40 -1.73
C GLU A 382 -15.21 -4.09 -2.32
N THR A 383 -15.26 -4.33 -3.63
CA THR A 383 -16.46 -4.89 -4.30
C THR A 383 -16.20 -6.13 -5.16
N ASN A 384 -15.02 -6.73 -5.05
CA ASN A 384 -14.71 -8.01 -5.68
C ASN A 384 -14.99 -9.17 -4.72
N LEU A 385 -16.26 -9.31 -4.34
CA LEU A 385 -16.74 -10.31 -3.39
C LEU A 385 -17.74 -11.25 -4.07
N SER A 386 -17.78 -12.52 -3.62
CA SER A 386 -18.85 -13.45 -4.00
C SER A 386 -20.22 -12.94 -3.53
N ALA A 387 -21.32 -13.47 -4.07
CA ALA A 387 -22.67 -13.12 -3.63
C ALA A 387 -22.86 -13.36 -2.11
N GLN A 388 -22.37 -14.51 -1.61
CA GLN A 388 -22.45 -14.91 -0.21
C GLN A 388 -21.55 -14.04 0.68
N SER A 389 -20.31 -13.77 0.26
CA SER A 389 -19.39 -12.88 0.99
C SER A 389 -19.93 -11.43 1.02
N THR A 390 -20.61 -11.00 -0.03
CA THR A 390 -21.29 -9.70 -0.08
C THR A 390 -22.46 -9.65 0.91
N GLN A 391 -23.31 -10.68 0.97
CA GLN A 391 -24.39 -10.77 1.96
C GLN A 391 -23.86 -10.77 3.40
N LYS A 392 -22.81 -11.57 3.67
CA LYS A 392 -22.10 -11.63 4.97
C LYS A 392 -21.54 -10.26 5.36
N MET A 393 -20.92 -9.54 4.41
CA MET A 393 -20.41 -8.18 4.65
C MET A 393 -21.53 -7.16 4.89
N ILE A 394 -22.66 -7.24 4.16
CA ILE A 394 -23.82 -6.37 4.40
C ILE A 394 -24.40 -6.63 5.80
N ALA A 395 -24.53 -7.89 6.23
CA ALA A 395 -25.00 -8.24 7.57
C ALA A 395 -24.05 -7.68 8.65
N ASN A 396 -22.74 -7.91 8.52
CA ASN A 396 -21.73 -7.39 9.46
C ASN A 396 -21.71 -5.85 9.52
N LEU A 397 -21.92 -5.16 8.39
CA LEU A 397 -22.08 -3.71 8.35
C LEU A 397 -23.32 -3.28 9.14
N LEU A 398 -24.47 -3.89 8.88
CA LEU A 398 -25.72 -3.56 9.56
C LEU A 398 -25.63 -3.78 11.07
N GLU A 399 -25.12 -4.93 11.49
CA GLU A 399 -24.89 -5.27 12.91
C GLU A 399 -23.94 -4.27 13.58
N LEU A 400 -22.83 -3.89 12.92
CA LEU A 400 -21.90 -2.88 13.42
C LEU A 400 -22.55 -1.52 13.68
N PHE A 401 -23.59 -1.17 12.89
CA PHE A 401 -24.37 0.06 13.06
C PHE A 401 -25.63 -0.10 13.93
N GLY A 402 -25.85 -1.28 14.53
CA GLY A 402 -26.96 -1.56 15.44
C GLY A 402 -28.26 -2.01 14.77
N TYR A 403 -28.21 -2.37 13.48
CA TYR A 403 -29.35 -2.89 12.73
C TYR A 403 -29.35 -4.43 12.71
N SER A 404 -30.54 -5.02 12.58
CA SER A 404 -30.75 -6.47 12.60
C SER A 404 -30.80 -7.08 11.20
N ALA A 405 -30.75 -8.41 11.13
CA ALA A 405 -30.99 -9.14 9.88
C ALA A 405 -32.41 -8.95 9.29
N GLN A 406 -33.38 -8.38 10.04
CA GLN A 406 -34.72 -8.06 9.52
C GLN A 406 -34.76 -6.72 8.77
N ASP A 407 -33.78 -5.86 9.02
CA ASP A 407 -33.68 -4.52 8.44
C ASP A 407 -33.16 -4.53 6.99
N VAL A 408 -32.77 -5.71 6.48
CA VAL A 408 -32.42 -5.96 5.08
C VAL A 408 -33.14 -7.20 4.54
N ALA A 409 -33.67 -7.10 3.33
CA ALA A 409 -34.21 -8.24 2.58
C ALA A 409 -33.81 -8.12 1.11
N PHE A 410 -33.32 -9.21 0.51
CA PHE A 410 -32.92 -9.23 -0.90
C PHE A 410 -34.01 -9.85 -1.76
N PHE A 411 -34.24 -9.28 -2.94
CA PHE A 411 -35.16 -9.78 -3.95
C PHE A 411 -34.38 -10.39 -5.12
N SER A 412 -34.85 -11.51 -5.67
CA SER A 412 -34.15 -12.23 -6.73
C SER A 412 -35.11 -12.94 -7.68
N GLU A 413 -34.79 -13.01 -8.97
CA GLU A 413 -35.53 -13.80 -9.97
C GLU A 413 -35.37 -15.30 -9.68
N THR A 414 -36.47 -16.07 -9.71
CA THR A 414 -36.55 -17.46 -9.21
C THR A 414 -36.05 -18.50 -10.22
#